data_AF-A0A813QD47-F1
#
_entry.id   AF-A0A813QD47-F1
#
_cell.length_a   1.000
_cell.length_b   1.000
_cell.length_c   1.000
_cell.angle_alpha   90.00
_cell.angle_beta   90.00
_cell.angle_gamma   90.00
#
_symmetry.space_group_name_H-M   'P 1'
#
loop_
_entity.id
_entity.type
_entity.pdbx_description
1 polymer ?
#
loop_
_entity_poly.entity_id
_entity_poly.type
_entity_poly.pdbx_seq_one_letter_code
_entity_poly.pdbx_strand_id
1 'polypeptide(L)'
;MSTTLTSLRRSYNEHKGSLYFWDWDERRGYTIEQDQLVEDFESITNDSDEKIIQVTIYKTPLSTWQLTQAVLYHAFVVLETENWYYSLEISEKCVTMQRSKSKEDVRDSYPRERLRNVLRGDTPERIRRAKGKKTMSEVMKYIVDNEILDRNYEVLVDDGQNCQTFANSIFRHFTKL
;
A
#
# COMPACT_ATOMS: atom_id res chain seq x y z
N MET A 1 -24.32 -12.75 -14.05
CA MET A 1 -23.58 -12.28 -15.25
C MET A 1 -22.13 -12.18 -14.84
N SER A 2 -21.25 -12.93 -15.49
CA SER A 2 -19.85 -13.11 -15.10
C SER A 2 -19.01 -12.00 -15.73
N THR A 3 -18.45 -11.11 -14.92
CA THR A 3 -17.57 -10.03 -15.40
C THR A 3 -16.14 -10.56 -15.47
N THR A 4 -15.56 -10.49 -16.67
CA THR A 4 -14.26 -11.05 -17.01
C THR A 4 -13.14 -10.26 -16.32
N LEU A 5 -12.59 -10.79 -15.21
CA LEU A 5 -11.32 -10.35 -14.64
C LEU A 5 -10.23 -10.53 -15.71
N THR A 6 -9.91 -9.46 -16.42
CA THR A 6 -8.93 -9.50 -17.50
C THR A 6 -7.55 -9.38 -16.85
N SER A 7 -6.79 -10.49 -16.81
CA SER A 7 -5.39 -10.47 -16.38
C SER A 7 -4.54 -9.76 -17.43
N LEU A 8 -4.56 -8.43 -17.44
CA LEU A 8 -3.74 -7.62 -18.32
C LEU A 8 -2.36 -7.43 -17.68
N ARG A 9 -1.35 -8.09 -18.26
CA ARG A 9 0.05 -7.67 -18.16
C ARG A 9 0.20 -6.28 -18.78
N ARG A 10 -0.18 -5.22 -18.05
CA ARG A 10 0.23 -3.84 -18.36
C ARG A 10 1.53 -3.52 -17.61
N SER A 11 2.43 -2.84 -18.30
CA SER A 11 3.65 -2.26 -17.75
C SER A 11 3.30 -1.22 -16.69
N TYR A 12 4.22 -0.96 -15.77
CA TYR A 12 4.14 0.05 -14.71
C TYR A 12 4.12 1.46 -15.33
N ASN A 13 2.99 1.83 -15.91
CA ASN A 13 2.72 3.15 -16.47
C ASN A 13 1.87 3.95 -15.48
N GLU A 14 1.93 5.27 -15.55
CA GLU A 14 1.19 6.18 -14.67
C GLU A 14 -0.31 5.84 -14.65
N HIS A 15 -0.82 5.60 -13.45
CA HIS A 15 -2.11 4.95 -13.21
C HIS A 15 -2.98 5.82 -12.31
N LYS A 16 -3.02 7.13 -12.60
CA LYS A 16 -3.93 8.05 -11.90
C LYS A 16 -5.36 7.55 -12.02
N GLY A 17 -6.09 7.49 -10.90
CA GLY A 17 -7.44 6.94 -10.81
C GLY A 17 -7.49 5.42 -10.59
N SER A 18 -6.35 4.73 -10.45
CA SER A 18 -6.32 3.29 -10.23
C SER A 18 -5.30 2.85 -9.16
N LEU A 19 -5.59 1.71 -8.54
CA LEU A 19 -4.73 1.03 -7.58
C LEU A 19 -4.03 -0.14 -8.25
N TYR A 20 -2.71 -0.22 -8.09
CA TYR A 20 -1.96 -1.42 -8.49
C TYR A 20 -1.91 -2.41 -7.33
N PHE A 21 -2.54 -3.58 -7.49
CA PHE A 21 -2.55 -4.65 -6.50
C PHE A 21 -1.64 -5.81 -6.92
N TRP A 22 -0.79 -6.29 -6.00
CA TRP A 22 0.09 -7.44 -6.23
C TRP A 22 -0.08 -8.50 -5.14
N ASP A 23 -0.48 -9.70 -5.53
CA ASP A 23 -0.54 -10.87 -4.66
C ASP A 23 0.73 -11.71 -4.84
N TRP A 24 1.55 -11.81 -3.79
CA TRP A 24 2.82 -12.54 -3.82
C TRP A 24 2.64 -14.05 -3.81
N ASP A 25 1.63 -14.55 -3.10
CA ASP A 25 1.32 -15.97 -2.99
C ASP A 25 0.79 -16.49 -4.33
N GLU A 26 -0.05 -15.72 -5.01
CA GLU A 26 -0.55 -16.06 -6.36
C GLU A 26 0.41 -15.64 -7.49
N ARG A 27 1.37 -14.76 -7.21
CA ARG A 27 2.26 -14.12 -8.18
C ARG A 27 1.50 -13.41 -9.31
N ARG A 28 0.44 -12.69 -8.95
CA ARG A 28 -0.45 -12.00 -9.88
C ARG A 28 -0.57 -10.52 -9.54
N GLY A 29 -0.67 -9.72 -10.59
CA GLY A 29 -0.84 -8.28 -10.50
C GLY A 29 -2.14 -7.84 -11.18
N TYR A 30 -2.81 -6.89 -10.57
CA TYR A 30 -4.09 -6.33 -11.00
C TYR A 30 -3.98 -4.81 -10.98
N THR A 31 -4.62 -4.15 -11.94
CA THR A 31 -4.89 -2.72 -11.87
C THR A 31 -6.38 -2.59 -11.66
N ILE A 32 -6.78 -1.90 -10.60
CA ILE A 32 -8.17 -1.78 -10.18
C ILE A 32 -8.54 -0.30 -10.22
N GLU A 33 -9.56 0.04 -11.01
CA GLU A 33 -10.03 1.41 -11.16
C GLU A 33 -10.82 1.87 -9.92
N GLN A 34 -10.88 3.18 -9.67
CA GLN A 34 -11.49 3.74 -8.46
C GLN A 34 -12.96 3.34 -8.26
N ASP A 35 -13.75 3.33 -9.33
CA ASP A 35 -15.18 3.00 -9.29
C ASP A 35 -15.44 1.50 -9.06
N GLN A 36 -14.45 0.65 -9.35
CA GLN A 36 -14.52 -0.80 -9.19
C GLN A 36 -13.77 -1.30 -7.95
N LEU A 37 -13.06 -0.40 -7.23
CA LEU A 37 -12.08 -0.80 -6.23
C LEU A 37 -12.61 -1.76 -5.17
N VAL A 38 -13.80 -1.47 -4.61
CA VAL A 38 -14.36 -2.28 -3.53
C VAL A 38 -14.77 -3.67 -4.05
N GLU A 39 -15.50 -3.72 -5.16
CA GLU A 39 -16.04 -4.96 -5.72
C GLU A 39 -14.93 -5.88 -6.26
N ASP A 40 -13.98 -5.32 -7.02
CA ASP A 40 -12.87 -6.07 -7.58
C ASP A 40 -11.91 -6.56 -6.51
N PHE A 41 -11.59 -5.73 -5.51
CA PHE A 41 -10.74 -6.15 -4.40
C PHE A 41 -11.36 -7.31 -3.61
N GLU A 42 -12.67 -7.24 -3.34
CA GLU A 42 -13.41 -8.33 -2.71
C GLU A 42 -13.39 -9.60 -3.56
N SER A 43 -13.66 -9.49 -4.87
CA SER A 43 -13.64 -10.63 -5.78
C SER A 43 -12.25 -11.26 -5.95
N ILE A 44 -11.17 -10.46 -5.90
CA ILE A 44 -9.80 -10.95 -6.05
C ILE A 44 -9.34 -11.63 -4.77
N THR A 45 -9.63 -11.04 -3.61
CA THR A 45 -9.07 -11.50 -2.33
C THR A 45 -9.91 -12.55 -1.64
N ASN A 46 -11.23 -12.56 -1.85
CA ASN A 46 -12.24 -13.34 -1.12
C ASN A 46 -12.22 -13.16 0.42
N ASP A 47 -11.42 -12.22 0.93
CA ASP A 47 -11.09 -12.07 2.35
C ASP A 47 -11.14 -10.58 2.79
N SER A 48 -11.87 -9.73 2.06
CA SER A 48 -11.91 -8.28 2.31
C SER A 48 -12.52 -7.92 3.68
N ASP A 49 -13.32 -8.81 4.27
CA ASP A 49 -13.90 -8.63 5.61
C ASP A 49 -12.94 -8.95 6.76
N GLU A 50 -11.72 -9.39 6.47
CA GLU A 50 -10.73 -9.67 7.50
C GLU A 50 -10.44 -8.44 8.36
N LYS A 51 -10.45 -8.66 9.68
CA LYS A 51 -10.14 -7.62 10.66
C LYS A 51 -8.65 -7.34 10.68
N ILE A 52 -8.33 -6.05 10.62
CA ILE A 52 -6.98 -5.58 10.82
C ILE A 52 -6.67 -5.69 12.31
N ILE A 53 -5.75 -6.60 12.65
CA ILE A 53 -5.28 -6.78 14.03
C ILE A 53 -4.20 -5.76 14.36
N GLN A 54 -3.46 -5.30 13.35
CA GLN A 54 -2.33 -4.40 13.56
C GLN A 54 -2.03 -3.52 12.34
N VAL A 55 -1.62 -2.28 12.64
CA VAL A 55 -1.17 -1.30 11.64
C VAL A 55 0.23 -0.85 12.03
N THR A 56 1.15 -0.86 11.06
CA THR A 56 2.54 -0.47 11.26
C THR A 56 2.98 0.49 10.16
N ILE A 57 3.56 1.64 10.51
CA ILE A 57 4.23 2.52 9.54
C ILE A 57 5.71 2.15 9.47
N TYR A 58 6.20 1.98 8.26
CA TYR A 58 7.61 1.81 7.95
C TYR A 58 8.15 2.99 7.15
N LYS A 59 9.45 3.25 7.25
CA LYS A 59 10.18 4.17 6.37
C LYS A 59 11.38 3.50 5.71
N THR A 60 11.73 4.00 4.54
CA THR A 60 12.95 3.68 3.80
C THR A 60 13.60 4.96 3.27
N PRO A 61 14.91 4.95 3.00
CA PRO A 61 15.53 6.02 2.21
C PRO A 61 14.84 6.17 0.85
N LEU A 62 14.77 7.39 0.32
CA LEU A 62 14.37 7.66 -1.07
C LEU A 62 15.52 7.32 -2.05
N SER A 63 16.76 7.38 -1.59
CA SER A 63 17.94 7.03 -2.37
C SER A 63 19.01 6.42 -1.48
N THR A 64 19.81 5.50 -2.06
CA THR A 64 20.93 4.83 -1.40
C THR A 64 22.05 5.78 -0.96
N TRP A 65 22.09 6.99 -1.50
CA TRP A 65 23.05 8.04 -1.13
C TRP A 65 22.60 8.90 0.06
N GLN A 66 21.35 8.77 0.52
CA GLN A 66 20.86 9.56 1.65
C GLN A 66 21.45 9.05 2.97
N LEU A 67 22.26 9.89 3.62
CA LEU A 67 22.89 9.63 4.92
C LEU A 67 21.93 9.77 6.11
N THR A 68 20.86 10.58 5.98
CA THR A 68 19.87 10.79 7.05
C THR A 68 18.45 10.78 6.50
N GLN A 69 17.52 10.18 7.24
CA GLN A 69 16.08 10.12 6.92
C GLN A 69 15.25 11.10 7.76
N ALA A 70 15.84 12.21 8.22
CA ALA A 70 15.18 13.11 9.18
C ALA A 70 14.02 13.92 8.56
N VAL A 71 14.08 14.20 7.25
CA VAL A 71 13.09 15.06 6.55
C VAL A 71 12.54 14.37 5.29
N LEU A 72 13.40 13.68 4.53
CA LEU A 72 13.04 13.06 3.25
C LEU A 72 13.20 11.54 3.31
N TYR A 73 12.09 10.84 3.52
CA TYR A 73 12.01 9.38 3.46
C TYR A 73 10.73 8.94 2.75
N HIS A 74 10.74 7.74 2.18
CA HIS A 74 9.54 7.08 1.70
C HIS A 74 8.85 6.37 2.87
N ALA A 75 7.54 6.54 3.00
CA ALA A 75 6.74 5.91 4.04
C ALA A 75 5.63 5.07 3.45
N PHE A 76 5.38 3.93 4.07
CA PHE A 76 4.28 3.04 3.70
C PHE A 76 3.71 2.38 4.95
N VAL A 77 2.50 1.84 4.81
CA VAL A 77 1.80 1.16 5.89
C VAL A 77 1.76 -0.33 5.62
N VAL A 78 2.00 -1.13 6.67
CA VAL A 78 1.69 -2.55 6.68
C VAL A 78 0.48 -2.78 7.58
N LEU A 79 -0.55 -3.39 7.00
CA LEU A 79 -1.76 -3.85 7.67
C LEU A 79 -1.66 -5.36 7.85
N GLU A 80 -1.82 -5.82 9.07
CA GLU A 80 -1.78 -7.24 9.42
C GLU A 80 -3.19 -7.65 9.82
N THR A 81 -3.68 -8.73 9.21
CA THR A 81 -4.94 -9.40 9.52
C THR A 81 -4.66 -10.78 10.12
N GLU A 82 -5.68 -11.60 10.30
CA GLU A 82 -5.52 -12.97 10.81
C GLU A 82 -4.73 -13.86 9.84
N ASN A 83 -4.94 -13.70 8.53
CA ASN A 83 -4.37 -14.60 7.53
C ASN A 83 -3.33 -13.93 6.62
N TRP A 84 -3.31 -12.60 6.56
CA TRP A 84 -2.56 -11.87 5.53
C TRP A 84 -1.83 -10.66 6.09
N TYR A 85 -0.75 -10.31 5.39
CA TYR A 85 -0.09 -9.02 5.49
C TYR A 85 -0.34 -8.26 4.21
N TYR A 86 -0.71 -6.99 4.35
CA TYR A 86 -0.86 -6.05 3.25
C TYR A 86 0.13 -4.92 3.42
N SER A 87 0.75 -4.45 2.33
CA SER A 87 1.38 -3.14 2.31
C SER A 87 0.58 -2.19 1.45
N LEU A 88 0.54 -0.91 1.84
CA LEU A 88 -0.13 0.16 1.11
C LEU A 88 0.78 1.37 1.07
N GLU A 89 0.99 1.89 -0.14
CA GLU A 89 1.92 2.97 -0.42
C GLU A 89 1.39 3.86 -1.53
N ILE A 90 1.83 5.12 -1.54
CA ILE A 90 1.56 6.06 -2.63
C ILE A 90 2.89 6.63 -3.12
N SER A 91 2.99 6.80 -4.42
CA SER A 91 4.12 7.42 -5.10
C SER A 91 3.62 8.42 -6.14
N GLU A 92 4.55 9.10 -6.83
CA GLU A 92 4.20 9.96 -7.97
C GLU A 92 3.47 9.21 -9.10
N LYS A 93 3.62 7.88 -9.19
CA LYS A 93 3.12 7.09 -10.31
C LYS A 93 1.72 6.52 -10.07
N CYS A 94 1.47 6.03 -8.86
CA CYS A 94 0.21 5.42 -8.45
C CYS A 94 0.19 5.11 -6.94
N VAL A 95 -1.00 4.70 -6.50
CA VAL A 95 -1.21 3.99 -5.23
C VAL A 95 -1.01 2.50 -5.49
N THR A 96 -0.28 1.86 -4.59
CA THR A 96 0.10 0.47 -4.73
C THR A 96 -0.25 -0.29 -3.45
N MET A 97 -0.78 -1.51 -3.63
CA MET A 97 -1.04 -2.45 -2.55
C MET A 97 -0.40 -3.81 -2.86
N GLN A 98 0.14 -4.45 -1.83
CA GLN A 98 0.62 -5.82 -1.90
C GLN A 98 -0.10 -6.68 -0.87
N ARG A 99 -0.19 -7.98 -1.12
CA ARG A 99 -0.62 -8.99 -0.15
C ARG A 99 0.37 -10.16 -0.14
N SER A 100 0.66 -10.69 1.05
CA SER A 100 1.38 -11.97 1.22
C SER A 100 1.03 -12.60 2.58
N LYS A 101 1.15 -13.92 2.69
CA LYS A 101 1.20 -14.62 3.99
C LYS A 101 2.50 -14.37 4.75
N SER A 102 3.56 -13.93 4.07
CA SER A 102 4.82 -13.51 4.69
C SER A 102 4.86 -11.99 4.83
N LYS A 103 5.12 -11.52 6.05
CA LYS A 103 5.31 -10.10 6.32
C LYS A 103 6.49 -9.52 5.56
N GLU A 104 7.56 -10.30 5.42
CA GLU A 104 8.79 -9.92 4.74
C GLU A 104 8.53 -9.55 3.28
N ASP A 105 7.67 -10.30 2.57
CA ASP A 105 7.37 -10.02 1.17
C ASP A 105 6.70 -8.66 0.96
N VAL A 106 5.78 -8.26 1.85
CA VAL A 106 5.10 -6.95 1.74
C VAL A 106 5.90 -5.82 2.38
N ARG A 107 6.78 -6.13 3.35
CA ARG A 107 7.64 -5.15 4.02
C ARG A 107 8.84 -4.82 3.16
N ASP A 108 9.55 -5.82 2.66
CA ASP A 108 10.90 -5.68 2.10
C ASP A 108 10.91 -5.58 0.58
N SER A 109 9.81 -5.91 -0.10
CA SER A 109 9.72 -5.85 -1.56
C SER A 109 8.75 -4.77 -2.03
N TYR A 110 8.97 -4.25 -3.22
CA TYR A 110 8.07 -3.32 -3.92
C TYR A 110 7.44 -4.10 -5.10
N PRO A 111 6.26 -3.75 -5.61
CA PRO A 111 5.68 -4.57 -6.67
C PRO A 111 6.54 -4.67 -7.91
N ARG A 112 6.77 -5.93 -8.34
CA ARG A 112 7.70 -6.33 -9.41
C ARG A 112 9.18 -6.05 -9.16
N GLU A 113 9.55 -5.45 -8.02
CA GLU A 113 10.93 -5.28 -7.60
C GLU A 113 11.20 -6.13 -6.36
N ARG A 114 12.11 -7.10 -6.51
CA ARG A 114 12.30 -8.14 -5.49
C ARG A 114 12.71 -7.58 -4.12
N LEU A 115 13.31 -6.40 -4.05
CA LEU A 115 13.73 -5.77 -2.79
C LEU A 115 13.65 -4.24 -2.91
N ARG A 116 12.98 -3.59 -1.94
CA ARG A 116 12.87 -2.13 -1.77
C ARG A 116 14.25 -1.46 -1.67
N ASN A 117 15.28 -2.19 -1.23
CA ASN A 117 16.67 -1.72 -1.18
C ASN A 117 17.66 -2.92 -1.13
N VAL A 118 17.92 -3.58 -2.27
CA VAL A 118 18.92 -4.67 -2.35
C VAL A 118 20.32 -4.20 -1.94
N LEU A 119 20.66 -2.94 -2.24
CA LEU A 119 22.06 -2.51 -2.29
C LEU A 119 22.74 -2.33 -0.92
N ARG A 120 22.01 -2.44 0.21
CA ARG A 120 22.61 -2.29 1.56
C ARG A 120 22.15 -3.27 2.63
N GLY A 121 21.19 -4.16 2.36
CA GLY A 121 20.61 -5.00 3.42
C GLY A 121 19.79 -4.21 4.45
N ASP A 122 19.45 -2.97 4.15
CA ASP A 122 18.67 -2.10 5.04
C ASP A 122 17.20 -2.54 5.00
N THR A 123 16.76 -3.17 6.09
CA THR A 123 15.35 -3.48 6.32
C THR A 123 14.60 -2.18 6.62
N PRO A 124 13.38 -1.97 6.08
CA PRO A 124 12.57 -0.79 6.41
C PRO A 124 12.46 -0.56 7.92
N GLU A 125 12.69 0.67 8.36
CA GLU A 125 12.65 1.04 9.77
C GLU A 125 11.20 1.22 10.21
N ARG A 126 10.80 0.56 11.29
CA ARG A 126 9.47 0.74 11.89
C ARG A 126 9.39 2.07 12.63
N ILE A 127 8.50 2.96 12.20
CA ILE A 127 8.26 4.24 12.86
C ILE A 127 7.22 4.10 13.97
N ARG A 128 6.09 3.46 13.66
CA ARG A 128 4.92 3.38 14.57
C ARG A 128 4.20 2.06 14.40
N ARG A 129 3.53 1.60 15.47
CA ARG A 129 2.71 0.38 15.49
C ARG A 129 1.56 0.57 16.46
N ALA A 130 0.36 0.16 16.08
CA ALA A 130 -0.80 0.12 16.98
C ALA A 130 -1.78 -0.99 16.57
N LYS A 131 -2.72 -1.31 17.48
CA LYS A 131 -3.79 -2.27 17.21
C LYS A 131 -4.76 -1.68 16.18
N GLY A 132 -5.13 -2.51 15.21
CA GLY A 132 -6.18 -2.17 14.24
C GLY A 132 -7.57 -2.18 14.86
N LYS A 133 -8.54 -1.57 14.17
CA LYS A 133 -9.94 -1.53 14.65
C LYS A 133 -11.00 -1.73 13.55
N LYS A 134 -10.58 -1.95 12.32
CA LYS A 134 -11.41 -1.93 11.09
C LYS A 134 -11.05 -3.13 10.19
N THR A 135 -11.78 -3.31 9.09
CA THR A 135 -11.53 -4.38 8.10
C THR A 135 -10.79 -3.87 6.86
N MET A 136 -10.33 -4.78 6.00
CA MET A 136 -9.74 -4.43 4.70
C MET A 136 -10.77 -3.81 3.72
N SER A 137 -12.04 -4.22 3.77
CA SER A 137 -13.14 -3.60 3.01
C SER A 137 -13.31 -2.14 3.40
N GLU A 138 -13.18 -1.82 4.70
CA GLU A 138 -13.17 -0.43 5.16
C GLU A 138 -11.94 0.36 4.68
N VAL A 139 -10.80 -0.29 4.45
CA VAL A 139 -9.62 0.35 3.80
C VAL A 139 -9.94 0.73 2.37
N MET A 140 -10.56 -0.18 1.59
CA MET A 140 -10.92 0.10 0.20
C MET A 140 -11.94 1.24 0.12
N LYS A 141 -12.98 1.19 0.94
CA LYS A 141 -13.97 2.28 1.04
C LYS A 141 -13.32 3.60 1.41
N TYR A 142 -12.41 3.61 2.38
CA TYR A 142 -11.68 4.81 2.74
C TYR A 142 -10.86 5.38 1.57
N ILE A 143 -10.22 4.53 0.76
CA ILE A 143 -9.47 4.95 -0.43
C ILE A 143 -10.40 5.63 -1.44
N VAL A 144 -11.57 5.04 -1.71
CA VAL A 144 -12.58 5.61 -2.63
C VAL A 144 -13.17 6.90 -2.08
N ASP A 145 -13.69 6.89 -0.84
CA ASP A 145 -14.39 8.01 -0.21
C ASP A 145 -13.52 9.26 -0.05
N ASN A 146 -12.19 9.09 -0.07
CA ASN A 146 -11.22 10.16 0.08
C ASN A 146 -10.50 10.49 -1.24
N GLU A 147 -10.99 9.96 -2.37
CA GLU A 147 -10.48 10.17 -3.74
C GLU A 147 -8.97 9.92 -3.82
N ILE A 148 -8.45 8.93 -3.08
CA ILE A 148 -7.00 8.78 -2.88
C ILE A 148 -6.28 8.46 -4.19
N LEU A 149 -6.91 7.72 -5.10
CA LEU A 149 -6.29 7.30 -6.38
C LEU A 149 -6.16 8.47 -7.37
N ASP A 150 -6.96 9.53 -7.21
CA ASP A 150 -6.96 10.72 -8.05
C ASP A 150 -6.08 11.86 -7.50
N ARG A 151 -5.49 11.69 -6.31
CA ARG A 151 -4.67 12.72 -5.67
C ARG A 151 -3.41 13.00 -6.46
N ASN A 152 -3.07 14.28 -6.58
CA ASN A 152 -1.75 14.69 -7.05
C ASN A 152 -0.73 14.51 -5.92
N TYR A 153 0.39 13.86 -6.23
CA TYR A 153 1.47 13.66 -5.29
C TYR A 153 2.36 14.92 -5.21
N GLU A 154 2.63 15.41 -4.00
CA GLU A 154 3.41 16.64 -3.75
C GLU A 154 4.64 16.35 -2.89
N VAL A 155 5.82 16.27 -3.50
CA VAL A 155 7.08 15.86 -2.84
C VAL A 155 7.61 16.88 -1.82
N LEU A 156 7.48 18.19 -2.10
CA LEU A 156 8.28 19.25 -1.46
C LEU A 156 7.46 20.24 -0.62
N VAL A 157 6.24 19.89 -0.23
CA VAL A 157 5.39 20.74 0.61
C VAL A 157 5.27 20.07 1.99
N ASP A 158 5.57 20.80 3.06
CA ASP A 158 5.57 20.27 4.44
C ASP A 158 4.21 19.69 4.87
N ASP A 159 3.12 20.18 4.28
CA ASP A 159 1.74 19.68 4.43
C ASP A 159 1.19 19.01 3.15
N GLY A 160 2.08 18.66 2.21
CA GLY A 160 1.74 18.12 0.90
C GLY A 160 1.14 16.71 0.95
N GLN A 161 0.35 16.38 -0.06
CA GLN A 161 -0.18 15.04 -0.28
C GLN A 161 0.96 14.12 -0.74
N ASN A 162 1.63 13.44 0.19
CA ASN A 162 2.79 12.58 -0.08
C ASN A 162 2.70 11.25 0.68
N CYS A 163 3.70 10.39 0.50
CA CYS A 163 3.72 9.08 1.14
C CYS A 163 3.68 9.12 2.68
N GLN A 164 4.26 10.15 3.31
CA GLN A 164 4.26 10.29 4.77
C GLN A 164 2.90 10.74 5.29
N THR A 165 2.28 11.74 4.66
CA THR A 165 0.93 12.21 5.04
C THR A 165 -0.11 11.12 4.79
N PHE A 166 0.00 10.41 3.67
CA PHE A 166 -0.82 9.25 3.36
C PHE A 166 -0.70 8.13 4.40
N ALA A 167 0.52 7.67 4.70
CA ALA A 167 0.74 6.61 5.66
C ALA A 167 0.23 6.98 7.07
N ASN A 168 0.41 8.23 7.47
CA ASN A 168 -0.14 8.74 8.72
C ASN A 168 -1.67 8.80 8.73
N SER A 169 -2.30 9.14 7.60
CA SER A 169 -3.76 9.18 7.48
C SER A 169 -4.39 7.80 7.65
N ILE A 170 -3.84 6.80 6.96
CA ILE A 170 -4.24 5.39 7.14
C ILE A 170 -4.02 4.98 8.60
N PHE A 171 -2.84 5.22 9.16
CA PHE A 171 -2.57 4.85 10.55
C PHE A 171 -3.58 5.45 11.53
N ARG A 172 -3.88 6.75 11.44
CA ARG A 172 -4.84 7.42 12.33
C ARG A 172 -6.26 6.87 12.16
N HIS A 173 -6.69 6.64 10.92
CA HIS A 173 -8.05 6.17 10.64
C HIS A 173 -8.26 4.73 11.11
N PHE A 174 -7.25 3.86 10.96
CA PHE A 174 -7.39 2.41 11.16
C PHE A 174 -6.87 1.89 12.51
N THR A 175 -6.32 2.74 13.38
CA THR A 175 -5.83 2.34 14.71
C THR A 175 -6.71 2.81 15.86
N LYS A 176 -6.65 2.10 16.99
CA LYS A 176 -7.13 2.58 18.28
C LYS A 176 -6.03 3.47 18.88
N LEU A 177 -6.36 4.74 19.14
CA LEU A 177 -5.51 5.65 19.91
C LEU A 177 -5.57 5.28 21.40
#